data_AF-A0A0F9F8Y1-F1
#
_entry.id   AF-A0A0F9F8Y1-F1
#
_cell.length_a   1.000
_cell.length_b   1.000
_cell.length_c   1.000
_cell.angle_alpha   90.00
_cell.angle_beta   90.00
_cell.angle_gamma   90.00
#
_symmetry.space_group_name_H-M   'P 1'
#
loop_
_entity.id
_entity.type
_entity.pdbx_description
1 polymer ?
#
loop_
_entity_poly.entity_id
_entity_poly.type
_entity_poly.pdbx_seq_one_letter_code
_entity_poly.pdbx_strand_id
1 'polypeptide(L)'
;MATIINHDLRVVDGGTVYMPPWEEGNAEWGNLKRPSVYLGNLTQEYPTGTIWRHGLRTFIYTRMDATYYGTGGGAIGAGWVGSTSMEYVPLPNLVVTATAGASTIVLERSGTTVNEFAGGFIGIKNSTGGWGTPGRFAYFQIISNTVADGDDYVTFTLDGALVLAYAVGAADCVVAANPYSLTRLSQDASADYGMSTGIFTHTTVASEYCWIQTGGPCMAVGVWATFEGSDPGSVPIFAVGGNVQASMGKTSSLIASGYEAVAHQCIGWSWPSSNISSTPTDRTTAIAIFLTIFN
;
A
#
# COMPACT_ATOMS: atom_id res chain seq x y z
N MET A 1 -27.10 6.86 27.70
CA MET A 1 -27.16 5.45 27.27
C MET A 1 -25.74 4.92 27.22
N ALA A 2 -25.52 3.71 27.71
CA ALA A 2 -24.20 3.10 27.82
C ALA A 2 -23.58 2.82 26.45
N THR A 3 -22.29 3.15 26.31
CA THR A 3 -21.46 2.86 25.15
C THR A 3 -21.43 1.36 24.88
N ILE A 4 -21.85 0.93 23.69
CA ILE A 4 -21.53 -0.41 23.21
C ILE A 4 -20.05 -0.37 22.81
N ILE A 5 -19.18 -0.90 23.68
CA ILE A 5 -17.78 -1.15 23.35
C ILE A 5 -17.77 -2.49 22.59
N ASN A 6 -17.66 -2.46 21.27
CA ASN A 6 -17.35 -3.67 20.50
C ASN A 6 -15.86 -4.00 20.73
N HIS A 7 -15.60 -4.88 21.69
CA HIS A 7 -14.28 -5.47 21.94
C HIS A 7 -13.94 -6.53 20.87
N ASP A 8 -13.98 -6.19 19.58
CA ASP A 8 -13.73 -7.15 18.50
C ASP A 8 -12.23 -7.37 18.25
N LEU A 9 -11.49 -7.61 19.35
CA LEU A 9 -10.11 -8.06 19.34
C LEU A 9 -10.15 -9.57 19.61
N ARG A 10 -10.45 -10.35 18.57
CA ARG A 10 -10.54 -11.81 18.70
C ARG A 10 -9.17 -12.42 18.45
N VAL A 11 -8.58 -12.89 19.54
CA VAL A 11 -7.36 -13.70 19.52
C VAL A 11 -7.73 -15.09 19.02
N VAL A 12 -7.31 -15.44 17.81
CA VAL A 12 -7.37 -16.83 17.31
C VAL A 12 -5.94 -17.34 17.21
N ASP A 13 -5.56 -18.33 18.02
CA ASP A 13 -4.20 -18.90 18.04
C ASP A 13 -3.07 -17.84 18.13
N GLY A 14 -3.31 -16.76 18.89
CA GLY A 14 -2.35 -15.68 19.09
C GLY A 14 -2.32 -14.59 18.02
N GLY A 15 -3.28 -14.55 17.09
CA GLY A 15 -3.40 -13.48 16.10
C GLY A 15 -4.74 -12.75 16.15
N THR A 16 -4.83 -11.60 15.48
CA THR A 16 -6.02 -10.73 15.46
C THR A 16 -6.48 -10.45 14.03
N VAL A 17 -7.77 -10.67 13.75
CA VAL A 17 -8.43 -10.31 12.49
C VAL A 17 -9.10 -8.94 12.67
N TYR A 18 -8.89 -8.02 11.74
CA TYR A 18 -9.56 -6.73 11.66
C TYR A 18 -10.36 -6.65 10.35
N MET A 19 -11.66 -6.41 10.46
CA MET A 19 -12.51 -6.17 9.30
C MET A 19 -12.25 -4.76 8.73
N PRO A 20 -12.28 -4.59 7.39
CA PRO A 20 -12.14 -3.29 6.76
C PRO A 20 -13.44 -2.47 6.90
N PRO A 21 -13.44 -1.17 6.59
CA PRO A 21 -14.66 -0.42 6.31
C PRO A 21 -15.50 -1.11 5.22
N TRP A 22 -16.82 -0.92 5.25
CA TRP A 22 -17.69 -1.51 4.23
C TRP A 22 -17.40 -0.93 2.85
N GLU A 23 -17.11 -1.80 1.89
CA GLU A 23 -16.85 -1.49 0.48
C GLU A 23 -17.75 -2.37 -0.38
N GLU A 24 -18.39 -1.78 -1.40
CA GLU A 24 -19.26 -2.49 -2.33
C GLU A 24 -18.50 -3.60 -3.08
N GLY A 25 -19.18 -4.69 -3.43
CA GLY A 25 -18.58 -5.81 -4.17
C GLY A 25 -17.91 -6.89 -3.30
N ASN A 26 -17.83 -6.69 -1.99
CA ASN A 26 -17.34 -7.69 -1.04
C ASN A 26 -18.43 -8.63 -0.53
N ALA A 27 -18.15 -9.93 -0.56
CA ALA A 27 -18.93 -10.99 0.11
C ALA A 27 -18.32 -11.39 1.47
N GLU A 28 -19.01 -12.27 2.22
CA GLU A 28 -18.51 -12.93 3.44
C GLU A 28 -18.10 -12.00 4.61
N TRP A 29 -18.86 -10.94 4.84
CA TRP A 29 -18.68 -10.07 6.01
C TRP A 29 -18.83 -10.82 7.33
N GLY A 30 -17.89 -10.58 8.26
CA GLY A 30 -17.95 -11.14 9.62
C GLY A 30 -17.37 -12.55 9.75
N ASN A 31 -16.70 -13.10 8.73
CA ASN A 31 -15.89 -14.30 8.90
C ASN A 31 -14.68 -14.03 9.81
N LEU A 32 -14.64 -14.68 10.97
CA LEU A 32 -13.60 -14.52 11.99
C LEU A 32 -12.78 -15.79 12.22
N LYS A 33 -12.84 -16.73 11.27
CA LYS A 33 -12.02 -17.94 11.30
C LYS A 33 -10.54 -17.58 11.14
N ARG A 34 -9.66 -18.48 11.56
CA ARG A 34 -8.22 -18.34 11.36
C ARG A 34 -7.90 -18.29 9.86
N PRO A 35 -7.23 -17.24 9.37
CA PRO A 35 -6.82 -17.18 7.97
C PRO A 35 -5.76 -18.21 7.60
N SER A 36 -5.90 -18.77 6.41
CA SER A 36 -4.90 -19.63 5.76
C SER A 36 -3.99 -18.78 4.86
N VAL A 37 -3.11 -17.96 5.46
CA VAL A 37 -2.32 -16.92 4.76
C VAL A 37 -1.28 -17.40 3.73
N TYR A 38 -1.16 -18.71 3.50
CA TYR A 38 -0.24 -19.32 2.53
C TYR A 38 -0.98 -20.07 1.42
N LEU A 39 -2.30 -19.91 1.36
CA LEU A 39 -3.19 -20.47 0.38
C LEU A 39 -4.06 -19.34 -0.15
N GLY A 40 -4.43 -19.40 -1.42
CA GLY A 40 -5.50 -18.59 -1.95
C GLY A 40 -6.64 -19.46 -2.47
N ASN A 41 -7.71 -18.79 -2.87
CA ASN A 41 -8.99 -19.40 -3.17
C ASN A 41 -9.67 -18.64 -4.30
N LEU A 42 -10.46 -19.34 -5.12
CA LEU A 42 -11.29 -18.69 -6.15
C LEU A 42 -12.59 -18.11 -5.56
N THR A 43 -12.97 -18.56 -4.37
CA THR A 43 -14.10 -18.00 -3.63
C THR A 43 -13.60 -17.07 -2.55
N GLN A 44 -14.27 -15.93 -2.40
CA GLN A 44 -13.98 -14.96 -1.36
C GLN A 44 -14.26 -15.56 0.03
N GLU A 45 -13.28 -15.52 0.93
CA GLU A 45 -13.43 -15.96 2.32
C GLU A 45 -13.60 -14.79 3.31
N TYR A 46 -13.06 -13.62 2.97
CA TYR A 46 -13.10 -12.40 3.78
C TYR A 46 -13.31 -11.19 2.86
N PRO A 47 -13.82 -10.06 3.36
CA PRO A 47 -13.78 -8.79 2.62
C PRO A 47 -12.33 -8.39 2.26
N THR A 48 -12.10 -7.86 1.06
CA THR A 48 -10.81 -7.30 0.66
C THR A 48 -10.42 -6.14 1.58
N GLY A 49 -9.15 -6.05 1.95
CA GLY A 49 -8.67 -5.14 3.00
C GLY A 49 -8.75 -5.69 4.42
N THR A 50 -9.32 -6.89 4.65
CA THR A 50 -9.25 -7.55 5.97
C THR A 50 -7.80 -7.74 6.39
N ILE A 51 -7.48 -7.36 7.63
CA ILE A 51 -6.12 -7.43 8.17
C ILE A 51 -6.02 -8.62 9.12
N TRP A 52 -4.99 -9.44 8.97
CA TRP A 52 -4.61 -10.46 9.92
C TRP A 52 -3.22 -10.16 10.48
N ARG A 53 -3.13 -10.01 11.80
CA ARG A 53 -1.84 -9.87 12.50
C ARG A 53 -1.54 -11.13 13.28
N HIS A 54 -0.38 -11.74 13.05
CA HIS A 54 0.07 -12.92 13.78
C HIS A 54 1.57 -12.86 14.05
N GLY A 55 1.94 -12.85 15.33
CA GLY A 55 3.33 -12.64 15.74
C GLY A 55 3.88 -11.31 15.23
N LEU A 56 5.00 -11.35 14.51
CA LEU A 56 5.66 -10.17 13.96
C LEU A 56 5.10 -9.72 12.60
N ARG A 57 4.16 -10.48 12.00
CA ARG A 57 3.72 -10.27 10.63
C ARG A 57 2.31 -9.70 10.55
N THR A 58 2.09 -8.85 9.56
CA THR A 58 0.78 -8.32 9.17
C THR A 58 0.48 -8.76 7.75
N PHE A 59 -0.72 -9.27 7.55
CA PHE A 59 -1.24 -9.70 6.25
C PHE A 59 -2.52 -8.96 5.94
N ILE A 60 -2.77 -8.69 4.66
CA ILE A 60 -4.01 -8.08 4.19
C ILE A 60 -4.59 -8.95 3.08
N TYR A 61 -5.90 -9.20 3.17
CA TYR A 61 -6.64 -9.99 2.19
C TYR A 61 -6.95 -9.15 0.94
N THR A 62 -6.75 -9.72 -0.24
CA THR A 62 -6.90 -9.03 -1.52
C THR A 62 -7.38 -10.01 -2.60
N ARG A 63 -7.72 -9.48 -3.77
CA ARG A 63 -7.99 -10.24 -4.99
C ARG A 63 -6.94 -9.94 -6.06
N MET A 64 -6.55 -10.94 -6.82
CA MET A 64 -5.62 -10.79 -7.94
C MET A 64 -6.33 -10.37 -9.22
N ASP A 65 -5.82 -9.32 -9.86
CA ASP A 65 -6.28 -8.85 -11.16
C ASP A 65 -5.91 -9.86 -12.26
N ALA A 66 -6.92 -10.43 -12.91
CA ALA A 66 -6.74 -11.42 -13.97
C ALA A 66 -6.06 -10.86 -15.24
N THR A 67 -6.19 -9.56 -15.49
CA THR A 67 -5.66 -8.93 -16.72
C THR A 67 -4.13 -9.02 -16.81
N TYR A 68 -3.45 -9.14 -15.67
CA TYR A 68 -1.98 -9.19 -15.56
C TYR A 68 -1.37 -10.58 -15.72
N TYR A 69 -2.19 -11.61 -15.87
CA TYR A 69 -1.71 -13.00 -16.04
C TYR A 69 -1.66 -13.45 -17.51
N GLY A 70 -2.06 -12.57 -18.45
CA GLY A 70 -2.17 -12.88 -19.88
C GLY A 70 -3.18 -13.99 -20.19
N THR A 71 -3.36 -14.30 -21.48
CA THR A 71 -4.25 -15.38 -21.94
C THR A 71 -3.69 -16.80 -21.69
N GLY A 72 -2.42 -16.90 -21.28
CA GLY A 72 -1.72 -18.18 -21.06
C GLY A 72 -1.77 -18.71 -19.63
N GLY A 73 -2.41 -18.01 -18.69
CA GLY A 73 -2.49 -18.46 -17.29
C GLY A 73 -1.14 -18.39 -16.58
N GLY A 74 -0.47 -17.24 -16.62
CA GLY A 74 0.73 -17.01 -15.81
C GLY A 74 0.46 -17.30 -14.33
N ALA A 75 1.52 -17.52 -13.56
CA ALA A 75 1.47 -17.58 -12.11
C ALA A 75 2.50 -16.60 -11.56
N ILE A 76 2.15 -15.86 -10.51
CA ILE A 76 3.08 -14.95 -9.83
C ILE A 76 3.64 -15.69 -8.64
N GLY A 77 4.97 -15.79 -8.54
CA GLY A 77 5.61 -16.55 -7.47
C GLY A 77 5.48 -15.87 -6.09
N ALA A 78 5.65 -16.66 -5.04
CA ALA A 78 5.87 -16.13 -3.70
C ALA A 78 7.09 -15.18 -3.69
N GLY A 79 7.05 -14.13 -2.88
CA GLY A 79 8.13 -13.18 -2.71
C GLY A 79 8.14 -12.02 -3.71
N TRP A 80 7.20 -11.98 -4.66
CA TRP A 80 7.01 -10.85 -5.57
C TRP A 80 6.20 -9.73 -4.89
N VAL A 81 6.47 -8.48 -5.30
CA VAL A 81 5.78 -7.30 -4.79
C VAL A 81 4.50 -7.06 -5.60
N GLY A 82 3.36 -6.99 -4.91
CA GLY A 82 2.09 -6.58 -5.48
C GLY A 82 1.98 -5.06 -5.57
N SER A 83 1.23 -4.58 -6.55
CA SER A 83 0.82 -3.18 -6.67
C SER A 83 -0.71 -3.08 -6.81
N THR A 84 -1.27 -1.91 -6.49
CA THR A 84 -2.69 -1.62 -6.73
C THR A 84 -2.99 -1.61 -8.24
N SER A 85 -4.15 -2.16 -8.63
CA SER A 85 -4.70 -1.95 -9.97
C SER A 85 -5.33 -0.56 -10.15
N MET A 86 -5.68 0.09 -9.04
CA MET A 86 -6.33 1.39 -9.02
C MET A 86 -5.29 2.52 -9.04
N GLU A 87 -5.52 3.51 -9.89
CA GLU A 87 -4.75 4.75 -9.94
C GLU A 87 -5.28 5.76 -8.90
N TYR A 88 -4.43 6.68 -8.49
CA TYR A 88 -4.88 7.85 -7.74
C TYR A 88 -5.64 8.81 -8.66
N VAL A 89 -6.67 9.45 -8.14
CA VAL A 89 -7.47 10.43 -8.88
C VAL A 89 -7.13 11.84 -8.37
N PRO A 90 -6.48 12.68 -9.19
CA PRO A 90 -6.23 14.07 -8.83
C PRO A 90 -7.52 14.89 -8.91
N LEU A 91 -7.82 15.65 -7.86
CA LEU A 91 -8.99 16.50 -7.71
C LEU A 91 -8.54 17.93 -7.35
N PRO A 92 -8.01 18.70 -8.31
CA PRO A 92 -7.46 20.02 -8.07
C PRO A 92 -8.56 21.05 -7.78
N ASN A 93 -8.44 21.77 -6.66
CA ASN A 93 -9.38 22.82 -6.26
C ASN A 93 -10.86 22.38 -6.18
N LEU A 94 -11.14 21.10 -5.93
CA LEU A 94 -12.51 20.58 -5.86
C LEU A 94 -13.08 20.50 -4.45
N VAL A 95 -12.39 21.03 -3.44
CA VAL A 95 -12.97 21.11 -2.09
C VAL A 95 -14.10 22.12 -2.09
N VAL A 96 -15.27 21.72 -1.59
CA VAL A 96 -16.48 22.54 -1.47
C VAL A 96 -16.63 23.02 -0.02
N THR A 97 -16.56 22.10 0.94
CA THR A 97 -16.53 22.46 2.36
C THR A 97 -15.65 21.52 3.16
N ALA A 98 -14.87 22.12 4.07
CA ALA A 98 -14.15 21.39 5.10
C ALA A 98 -13.94 22.32 6.29
N THR A 99 -14.39 21.91 7.47
CA THR A 99 -14.25 22.70 8.70
C THR A 99 -13.17 22.08 9.58
N ALA A 100 -12.32 22.92 10.18
CA ALA A 100 -11.34 22.45 11.16
C ALA A 100 -12.06 21.74 12.32
N GLY A 101 -11.54 20.58 12.73
CA GLY A 101 -12.13 19.72 13.75
C GLY A 101 -13.21 18.76 13.24
N ALA A 102 -13.72 18.91 12.01
CA ALA A 102 -14.68 17.96 11.43
C ALA A 102 -13.95 16.72 10.89
N SER A 103 -14.63 15.58 10.88
CA SER A 103 -14.16 14.33 10.25
C SER A 103 -14.73 14.12 8.85
N THR A 104 -15.24 15.18 8.23
CA THR A 104 -15.88 15.13 6.91
C THR A 104 -15.35 16.23 6.01
N ILE A 105 -15.20 15.91 4.74
CA ILE A 105 -14.86 16.85 3.67
C ILE A 105 -15.81 16.62 2.49
N VAL A 106 -16.29 17.70 1.90
CA VAL A 106 -17.16 17.67 0.73
C VAL A 106 -16.34 18.08 -0.48
N LEU A 107 -16.33 17.22 -1.51
CA LEU A 107 -15.66 17.45 -2.78
C LEU A 107 -16.68 17.52 -3.92
N GLU A 108 -16.41 18.35 -4.92
CA GLU A 108 -17.14 18.37 -6.18
C GLU A 108 -16.63 17.23 -7.07
N ARG A 109 -17.48 16.21 -7.28
CA ARG A 109 -17.18 15.03 -8.08
C ARG A 109 -18.48 14.33 -8.52
N SER A 110 -18.70 14.30 -9.83
CA SER A 110 -19.84 13.60 -10.42
C SER A 110 -19.62 12.07 -10.49
N GLY A 111 -20.71 11.34 -10.66
CA GLY A 111 -20.69 9.90 -10.97
C GLY A 111 -20.14 8.98 -9.88
N THR A 112 -19.88 9.49 -8.68
CA THR A 112 -19.36 8.69 -7.57
C THR A 112 -20.48 7.88 -6.93
N THR A 113 -20.26 6.58 -6.75
CA THR A 113 -21.22 5.70 -6.07
C THR A 113 -20.95 5.68 -4.55
N VAL A 114 -21.95 5.24 -3.78
CA VAL A 114 -21.82 5.11 -2.33
C VAL A 114 -20.66 4.17 -2.00
N ASN A 115 -19.72 4.64 -1.17
CA ASN A 115 -18.56 3.87 -0.70
C ASN A 115 -17.59 3.35 -1.77
N GLU A 116 -17.56 3.95 -2.96
CA GLU A 116 -16.54 3.70 -4.00
C GLU A 116 -15.10 3.83 -3.46
N PHE A 117 -14.87 4.72 -2.49
CA PHE A 117 -13.56 5.01 -1.92
C PHE A 117 -13.38 4.51 -0.48
N ALA A 118 -14.34 3.78 0.07
CA ALA A 118 -14.24 3.27 1.44
C ALA A 118 -13.03 2.34 1.60
N GLY A 119 -12.28 2.50 2.70
CA GLY A 119 -11.01 1.78 2.93
C GLY A 119 -9.82 2.34 2.14
N GLY A 120 -10.05 3.24 1.19
CA GLY A 120 -9.04 3.98 0.46
C GLY A 120 -8.47 5.17 1.25
N PHE A 121 -7.88 6.12 0.53
CA PHE A 121 -7.16 7.23 1.14
C PHE A 121 -7.41 8.54 0.42
N ILE A 122 -7.32 9.63 1.18
CA ILE A 122 -7.32 11.00 0.65
C ILE A 122 -6.09 11.75 1.12
N GLY A 123 -5.36 12.33 0.17
CA GLY A 123 -4.34 13.34 0.41
C GLY A 123 -4.89 14.73 0.12
N ILE A 124 -4.59 15.69 0.98
CA ILE A 124 -5.04 17.08 0.85
C ILE A 124 -3.83 17.99 0.90
N LYS A 125 -3.75 18.92 -0.05
CA LYS A 125 -2.76 19.99 -0.10
C LYS A 125 -3.48 21.33 -0.17
N ASN A 126 -3.38 22.12 0.90
CA ASN A 126 -3.90 23.48 0.93
C ASN A 126 -2.91 24.46 0.28
N SER A 127 -3.44 25.32 -0.58
CA SER A 127 -2.68 26.44 -1.18
C SER A 127 -2.49 27.60 -0.19
N THR A 128 -3.32 27.68 0.84
CA THR A 128 -3.31 28.77 1.84
C THR A 128 -2.37 28.46 3.00
N GLY A 129 -1.53 29.44 3.36
CA GLY A 129 -0.56 29.35 4.46
C GLY A 129 0.87 28.98 4.03
N GLY A 130 1.84 29.26 4.88
CA GLY A 130 3.25 28.92 4.67
C GLY A 130 3.53 27.42 4.79
N TRP A 131 4.70 26.95 4.36
CA TRP A 131 5.12 25.53 4.43
C TRP A 131 5.09 24.94 5.84
N GLY A 132 5.32 25.76 6.87
CA GLY A 132 5.26 25.32 8.27
C GLY A 132 3.86 25.25 8.87
N THR A 133 2.80 25.50 8.10
CA THR A 133 1.42 25.52 8.62
C THR A 133 0.93 24.09 8.89
N PRO A 134 0.61 23.71 10.15
CA PRO A 134 0.07 22.40 10.45
C PRO A 134 -1.25 22.15 9.68
N GLY A 135 -1.40 20.95 9.11
CA GLY A 135 -2.58 20.60 8.31
C GLY A 135 -2.59 21.10 6.87
N ARG A 136 -1.54 21.79 6.41
CA ARG A 136 -1.39 22.18 5.00
C ARG A 136 -1.27 20.97 4.09
N PHE A 137 -0.52 19.97 4.54
CA PHE A 137 -0.46 18.64 3.94
C PHE A 137 -1.08 17.68 4.93
N ALA A 138 -2.12 16.99 4.52
CA ALA A 138 -2.82 16.04 5.36
C ALA A 138 -3.12 14.77 4.56
N TYR A 139 -3.19 13.65 5.27
CA TYR A 139 -3.48 12.35 4.69
C TYR A 139 -4.37 11.59 5.66
N PHE A 140 -5.46 11.04 5.16
CA PHE A 140 -6.48 10.36 5.95
C PHE A 140 -6.90 9.06 5.28
N GLN A 141 -7.32 8.10 6.07
CA GLN A 141 -8.08 6.96 5.56
C GLN A 141 -9.54 7.39 5.35
N ILE A 142 -10.13 6.95 4.25
CA ILE A 142 -11.54 7.16 3.95
C ILE A 142 -12.34 6.03 4.62
N ILE A 143 -13.22 6.38 5.55
CA ILE A 143 -14.15 5.43 6.16
C ILE A 143 -15.30 5.13 5.20
N SER A 144 -15.86 6.17 4.58
CA SER A 144 -17.01 6.09 3.69
C SER A 144 -17.12 7.32 2.81
N ASN A 145 -17.87 7.21 1.71
CA ASN A 145 -18.30 8.35 0.91
C ASN A 145 -19.77 8.21 0.49
N THR A 146 -20.46 9.33 0.34
CA THR A 146 -21.82 9.34 -0.21
C THR A 146 -21.80 9.11 -1.72
N VAL A 147 -22.98 8.86 -2.29
CA VAL A 147 -23.20 9.11 -3.72
C VAL A 147 -23.07 10.61 -3.98
N ALA A 148 -22.71 10.98 -5.22
CA ALA A 148 -22.83 12.36 -5.68
C ALA A 148 -24.29 12.83 -5.54
N ASP A 149 -24.51 13.99 -4.93
CA ASP A 149 -25.84 14.59 -4.80
C ASP A 149 -26.28 15.31 -6.10
N GLY A 150 -27.38 16.07 -6.04
CA GLY A 150 -27.91 16.79 -7.19
C GLY A 150 -26.99 17.88 -7.76
N ASP A 151 -26.00 18.31 -6.98
CA ASP A 151 -25.00 19.33 -7.34
C ASP A 151 -23.61 18.70 -7.55
N ASP A 152 -23.55 17.38 -7.74
CA ASP A 152 -22.32 16.60 -7.89
C ASP A 152 -21.38 16.69 -6.67
N TYR A 153 -21.94 16.86 -5.46
CA TYR A 153 -21.14 16.86 -4.23
C TYR A 153 -21.09 15.50 -3.57
N VAL A 154 -19.88 15.11 -3.17
CA VAL A 154 -19.59 13.86 -2.46
C VAL A 154 -19.03 14.19 -1.09
N THR A 155 -19.69 13.68 -0.05
CA THR A 155 -19.20 13.80 1.32
C THR A 155 -18.35 12.59 1.67
N PHE A 156 -17.07 12.82 1.94
CA PHE A 156 -16.15 11.81 2.47
C PHE A 156 -16.11 11.89 3.99
N THR A 157 -16.20 10.74 4.65
CA THR A 157 -15.96 10.60 6.10
C THR A 157 -14.58 10.01 6.33
N LEU A 158 -13.80 10.62 7.21
CA LEU A 158 -12.37 10.37 7.42
C LEU A 158 -12.12 9.73 8.79
N ASP A 159 -10.99 9.03 8.93
CA ASP A 159 -10.53 8.40 10.18
C ASP A 159 -9.96 9.37 11.23
N GLY A 160 -9.94 10.66 10.91
CA GLY A 160 -9.46 11.71 11.79
C GLY A 160 -10.15 13.05 11.55
N ALA A 161 -9.94 13.97 12.48
CA ALA A 161 -10.40 15.34 12.36
C ALA A 161 -9.46 16.16 11.46
N LEU A 162 -10.04 16.98 10.59
CA LEU A 162 -9.31 17.95 9.79
C LEU A 162 -8.63 18.98 10.69
N VAL A 163 -7.34 19.22 10.47
CA VAL A 163 -6.57 20.21 11.25
C VAL A 163 -6.93 21.64 10.82
N LEU A 164 -7.21 21.85 9.54
CA LEU A 164 -7.57 23.14 8.97
C LEU A 164 -8.96 23.09 8.34
N ALA A 165 -9.56 24.27 8.23
CA ALA A 165 -10.66 24.47 7.31
C ALA A 165 -10.11 24.65 5.89
N TYR A 166 -10.84 24.13 4.91
CA TYR A 166 -10.52 24.31 3.49
C TYR A 166 -11.71 25.01 2.84
N ALA A 167 -11.44 26.17 2.25
CA ALA A 167 -12.44 26.94 1.52
C ALA A 167 -12.65 26.38 0.12
N VAL A 168 -13.77 26.76 -0.50
CA VAL A 168 -14.08 26.44 -1.89
C VAL A 168 -12.91 26.80 -2.79
N GLY A 169 -12.40 25.84 -3.57
CA GLY A 169 -11.33 26.08 -4.53
C GLY A 169 -9.94 26.35 -3.94
N ALA A 170 -9.73 26.12 -2.64
CA ALA A 170 -8.47 26.46 -1.97
C ALA A 170 -7.49 25.29 -1.81
N ALA A 171 -7.94 24.05 -2.03
CA ALA A 171 -7.13 22.87 -1.78
C ALA A 171 -7.20 21.86 -2.93
N ASP A 172 -6.03 21.31 -3.27
CA ASP A 172 -5.90 20.17 -4.15
C ASP A 172 -6.08 18.90 -3.32
N CYS A 173 -6.90 17.98 -3.82
CA CYS A 173 -7.05 16.66 -3.23
C CYS A 173 -6.54 15.58 -4.18
N VAL A 174 -6.15 14.46 -3.62
CA VAL A 174 -5.93 13.21 -4.34
C VAL A 174 -6.66 12.12 -3.59
N VAL A 175 -7.48 11.35 -4.28
CA VAL A 175 -8.21 10.22 -3.68
C VAL A 175 -7.77 8.92 -4.35
N ALA A 176 -7.71 7.85 -3.58
CA ALA A 176 -7.49 6.51 -4.10
C ALA A 176 -8.50 5.57 -3.44
N ALA A 177 -9.08 4.66 -4.22
CA ALA A 177 -9.90 3.58 -3.68
C ALA A 177 -9.05 2.63 -2.81
N ASN A 178 -9.69 1.68 -2.14
CA ASN A 178 -9.00 0.67 -1.33
C ASN A 178 -7.92 -0.03 -2.18
N PRO A 179 -6.62 0.12 -1.87
CA PRO A 179 -5.56 -0.44 -2.70
C PRO A 179 -5.49 -1.98 -2.64
N TYR A 180 -6.26 -2.58 -1.73
CA TYR A 180 -6.37 -4.03 -1.54
C TYR A 180 -7.65 -4.62 -2.13
N SER A 181 -8.52 -3.82 -2.75
CA SER A 181 -9.72 -4.34 -3.42
C SER A 181 -9.35 -5.20 -4.63
N LEU A 182 -8.29 -4.80 -5.33
CA LEU A 182 -7.72 -5.54 -6.45
C LEU A 182 -6.23 -5.22 -6.59
N THR A 183 -5.39 -6.26 -6.59
CA THR A 183 -3.93 -6.15 -6.70
C THR A 183 -3.40 -6.84 -7.95
N ARG A 184 -2.36 -6.27 -8.53
CA ARG A 184 -1.66 -6.75 -9.73
C ARG A 184 -0.16 -6.90 -9.48
N LEU A 185 0.57 -7.31 -10.51
CA LEU A 185 2.04 -7.34 -10.49
C LEU A 185 2.61 -5.95 -10.77
N SER A 186 3.68 -5.56 -10.06
CA SER A 186 4.38 -4.30 -10.30
C SER A 186 5.25 -4.28 -11.58
N GLN A 187 5.22 -5.34 -12.40
CA GLN A 187 6.13 -5.51 -13.55
C GLN A 187 5.56 -4.97 -14.87
N ASP A 188 4.35 -4.42 -14.87
CA ASP A 188 3.87 -3.75 -16.06
C ASP A 188 4.66 -2.45 -16.23
N ALA A 189 5.56 -2.43 -17.21
CA ALA A 189 6.37 -1.27 -17.59
C ALA A 189 5.53 -0.09 -18.13
N SER A 190 4.19 -0.25 -18.18
CA SER A 190 3.24 0.83 -18.49
C SER A 190 2.37 1.25 -17.31
N ALA A 191 2.60 0.70 -16.11
CA ALA A 191 1.84 0.98 -14.90
C ALA A 191 2.55 1.99 -13.98
N ASP A 192 2.74 3.22 -14.46
CA ASP A 192 3.65 4.21 -13.86
C ASP A 192 3.24 4.75 -12.47
N TYR A 193 2.03 4.41 -11.96
CA TYR A 193 1.44 5.11 -10.81
C TYR A 193 0.81 4.20 -9.74
N GLY A 194 1.16 2.92 -9.70
CA GLY A 194 0.65 1.98 -8.69
C GLY A 194 1.35 2.07 -7.34
N MET A 195 0.61 2.28 -6.25
CA MET A 195 1.08 2.04 -4.87
C MET A 195 1.48 0.56 -4.67
N SER A 196 2.61 0.31 -4.03
CA SER A 196 3.00 -1.03 -3.57
C SER A 196 2.08 -1.47 -2.43
N THR A 197 1.54 -2.68 -2.53
CA THR A 197 0.53 -3.19 -1.58
C THR A 197 1.09 -4.27 -0.65
N GLY A 198 2.14 -4.97 -1.03
CA GLY A 198 2.76 -5.97 -0.16
C GLY A 198 3.50 -7.05 -0.93
N ILE A 199 3.85 -8.14 -0.24
CA ILE A 199 4.58 -9.28 -0.81
C ILE A 199 3.69 -10.52 -0.81
N PHE A 200 3.64 -11.24 -1.93
CA PHE A 200 2.92 -12.51 -2.04
C PHE A 200 3.61 -13.59 -1.19
N THR A 201 2.82 -14.32 -0.40
CA THR A 201 3.32 -15.39 0.48
C THR A 201 3.29 -16.77 -0.17
N HIS A 202 2.55 -16.91 -1.27
CA HIS A 202 2.44 -18.12 -2.08
C HIS A 202 2.37 -17.75 -3.57
N THR A 203 2.42 -18.77 -4.42
CA THR A 203 2.26 -18.58 -5.86
C THR A 203 0.80 -18.30 -6.20
N THR A 204 0.50 -17.12 -6.74
CA THR A 204 -0.87 -16.70 -7.05
C THR A 204 -1.24 -16.88 -8.52
N VAL A 205 -2.54 -17.04 -8.79
CA VAL A 205 -3.13 -17.15 -10.14
C VAL A 205 -4.19 -16.07 -10.40
N ALA A 206 -4.64 -15.97 -11.65
CA ALA A 206 -5.65 -15.00 -12.07
C ALA A 206 -6.95 -15.11 -11.26
N SER A 207 -7.52 -13.96 -10.86
CA SER A 207 -8.76 -13.85 -10.06
C SER A 207 -8.73 -14.51 -8.67
N GLU A 208 -7.59 -15.03 -8.22
CA GLU A 208 -7.47 -15.64 -6.91
C GLU A 208 -7.59 -14.60 -5.79
N TYR A 209 -8.31 -14.95 -4.73
CA TYR A 209 -8.24 -14.23 -3.48
C TYR A 209 -7.12 -14.79 -2.61
N CYS A 210 -6.28 -13.90 -2.08
CA CYS A 210 -5.08 -14.28 -1.34
C CYS A 210 -4.76 -13.29 -0.21
N TRP A 211 -3.85 -13.69 0.66
CA TRP A 211 -3.25 -12.83 1.67
C TRP A 211 -1.89 -12.33 1.19
N ILE A 212 -1.65 -11.02 1.27
CA ILE A 212 -0.33 -10.43 1.04
C ILE A 212 0.27 -9.96 2.34
N GLN A 213 1.58 -10.13 2.52
CA GLN A 213 2.28 -9.66 3.71
C GLN A 213 2.65 -8.19 3.55
N THR A 214 2.19 -7.35 4.47
CA THR A 214 2.40 -5.88 4.46
C THR A 214 3.24 -5.39 5.62
N GLY A 215 3.50 -6.25 6.62
CA GLY A 215 4.33 -5.90 7.77
C GLY A 215 5.11 -7.09 8.32
N GLY A 216 6.21 -6.78 9.00
CA GLY A 216 7.12 -7.78 9.58
C GLY A 216 8.13 -8.37 8.61
N PRO A 217 9.02 -9.26 9.09
CA PRO A 217 10.04 -9.90 8.26
C PRO A 217 9.41 -10.72 7.13
N CYS A 218 9.69 -10.34 5.89
CA CYS A 218 9.31 -11.03 4.66
C CYS A 218 10.58 -11.44 3.90
N MET A 219 10.45 -12.42 3.01
CA MET A 219 11.52 -12.83 2.13
C MET A 219 11.06 -12.58 0.70
N ALA A 220 11.75 -11.69 -0.02
CA ALA A 220 11.58 -11.55 -1.45
C ALA A 220 12.35 -12.70 -2.12
N VAL A 221 11.62 -13.72 -2.59
CA VAL A 221 12.15 -14.91 -3.26
C VAL A 221 12.33 -14.70 -4.77
N GLY A 222 12.13 -13.47 -5.27
CA GLY A 222 12.51 -13.04 -6.62
C GLY A 222 14.03 -13.04 -6.80
N VAL A 223 14.68 -14.19 -6.62
CA VAL A 223 16.11 -14.39 -6.82
C VAL A 223 16.33 -14.63 -8.30
N TRP A 224 16.53 -13.52 -9.01
CA TRP A 224 17.62 -13.43 -9.99
C TRP A 224 18.70 -12.53 -9.38
N ALA A 225 19.08 -12.82 -8.13
CA ALA A 225 20.14 -12.07 -7.46
C ALA A 225 21.49 -12.61 -7.93
N THR A 226 22.15 -11.89 -8.82
CA THR A 226 23.61 -12.05 -8.96
C THR A 226 24.22 -11.39 -7.72
N PHE A 227 24.65 -12.20 -6.76
CA PHE A 227 25.48 -11.70 -5.66
C PHE A 227 26.82 -11.23 -6.24
N GLU A 228 26.94 -9.97 -6.61
CA GLU A 228 28.23 -9.32 -6.84
C GLU A 228 28.47 -8.27 -5.76
N GLY A 229 28.75 -8.77 -4.56
CA GLY A 229 29.47 -8.00 -3.56
C GLY A 229 30.92 -8.44 -3.57
N SER A 230 31.70 -8.07 -4.59
CA SER A 230 33.17 -8.22 -4.54
C SER A 230 33.82 -7.21 -3.60
N ASP A 231 33.10 -6.14 -3.22
CA ASP A 231 33.69 -4.98 -2.55
C ASP A 231 32.92 -4.54 -1.28
N PRO A 232 33.64 -4.09 -0.23
CA PRO A 232 33.05 -3.47 0.95
C PRO A 232 32.21 -2.22 0.60
N GLY A 233 30.98 -2.16 1.12
CA GLY A 233 30.06 -1.03 0.87
C GLY A 233 29.11 -1.21 -0.31
N SER A 234 29.09 -2.39 -0.93
CA SER A 234 28.09 -2.76 -1.94
C SER A 234 26.68 -2.82 -1.32
N VAL A 235 25.73 -2.12 -1.94
CA VAL A 235 24.31 -2.15 -1.58
C VAL A 235 23.63 -3.24 -2.40
N PRO A 236 22.98 -4.25 -1.78
CA PRO A 236 22.13 -5.18 -2.52
C PRO A 236 20.98 -4.40 -3.16
N ILE A 237 20.95 -4.36 -4.49
CA ILE A 237 19.81 -3.86 -5.26
C ILE A 237 18.95 -5.06 -5.63
N PHE A 238 17.71 -5.07 -5.14
CA PHE A 238 16.71 -6.04 -5.57
C PHE A 238 16.09 -5.52 -6.87
N ALA A 239 16.49 -6.11 -8.01
CA ALA A 239 15.84 -5.84 -9.28
C ALA A 239 14.48 -6.56 -9.30
N VAL A 240 13.38 -5.81 -9.21
CA VAL A 240 12.05 -6.33 -9.51
C VAL A 240 11.87 -6.25 -11.01
N GLY A 241 11.81 -7.39 -11.70
CA GLY A 241 11.50 -7.39 -13.15
C GLY A 241 12.28 -8.36 -14.04
N GLY A 242 12.98 -9.35 -13.49
CA GLY A 242 13.59 -10.43 -14.28
C GLY A 242 14.85 -10.05 -15.07
N ASN A 243 15.27 -8.78 -15.05
CA ASN A 243 16.58 -8.37 -15.52
C ASN A 243 17.44 -7.91 -14.34
N VAL A 244 18.59 -8.53 -14.16
CA VAL A 244 19.60 -8.14 -13.19
C VAL A 244 20.11 -6.75 -13.58
N GLN A 245 19.75 -5.72 -12.81
CA GLN A 245 20.52 -4.49 -12.83
C GLN A 245 21.64 -4.62 -11.79
N ALA A 246 22.82 -4.99 -12.27
CA ALA A 246 24.03 -4.76 -11.51
C ALA A 246 24.10 -3.26 -11.24
N SER A 247 24.09 -2.87 -9.96
CA SER A 247 24.61 -1.56 -9.59
C SER A 247 26.00 -1.49 -10.20
N MET A 248 26.21 -0.63 -11.20
CA MET A 248 27.55 -0.36 -11.68
C MET A 248 28.35 0.12 -10.47
N GLY A 249 29.22 -0.74 -9.95
CA GLY A 249 30.07 -0.45 -8.82
C GLY A 249 30.74 0.91 -9.02
N LYS A 250 30.37 1.88 -8.20
CA LYS A 250 31.18 3.05 -7.98
C LYS A 250 31.58 3.06 -6.52
N THR A 251 32.90 3.00 -6.33
CA THR A 251 33.61 3.29 -5.10
C THR A 251 33.34 4.74 -4.69
N SER A 252 32.19 4.98 -4.06
CA SER A 252 31.85 6.24 -3.41
C SER A 252 31.90 6.01 -1.90
N SER A 253 32.65 6.85 -1.19
CA SER A 253 32.70 6.88 0.28
C SER A 253 31.46 7.52 0.92
N LEU A 254 30.47 7.90 0.12
CA LEU A 254 29.22 8.51 0.56
C LEU A 254 28.06 7.58 0.20
N ILE A 255 27.37 7.10 1.25
CA ILE A 255 26.28 6.11 1.23
C ILE A 255 25.09 6.50 0.31
N ALA A 256 25.04 7.74 -0.18
CA ALA A 256 23.94 8.24 -1.01
C ALA A 256 24.34 9.11 -2.22
N SER A 257 25.63 9.38 -2.47
CA SER A 257 26.00 10.24 -3.61
C SER A 257 26.12 9.43 -4.90
N GLY A 258 25.13 9.54 -5.78
CA GLY A 258 25.13 8.88 -7.09
C GLY A 258 23.82 8.17 -7.45
N TYR A 259 22.86 8.11 -6.52
CA TYR A 259 21.50 7.72 -6.84
C TYR A 259 20.79 8.89 -7.52
N GLU A 260 20.32 8.70 -8.75
CA GLU A 260 19.29 9.58 -9.31
C GLU A 260 18.03 9.40 -8.44
N ALA A 261 17.84 10.33 -7.50
CA ALA A 261 16.78 10.29 -6.49
C ALA A 261 15.35 10.43 -7.05
N VAL A 262 15.19 10.34 -8.37
CA VAL A 262 13.93 10.59 -9.07
C VAL A 262 13.09 9.31 -9.25
N ALA A 263 13.66 8.13 -8.99
CA ALA A 263 13.04 6.87 -9.37
C ALA A 263 13.17 5.75 -8.31
N HIS A 264 13.36 6.09 -7.04
CA HIS A 264 13.55 5.09 -5.99
C HIS A 264 12.73 5.38 -4.73
N GLN A 265 11.96 4.40 -4.26
CA GLN A 265 11.25 4.47 -2.98
C GLN A 265 11.97 3.60 -1.94
N CYS A 266 12.39 4.17 -0.81
CA CYS A 266 12.91 3.36 0.30
C CYS A 266 11.76 2.56 0.92
N ILE A 267 11.86 1.23 0.88
CA ILE A 267 10.83 0.31 1.40
C ILE A 267 11.25 -0.38 2.70
N GLY A 268 12.46 -0.12 3.18
CA GLY A 268 12.92 -0.66 4.45
C GLY A 268 14.42 -0.61 4.61
N TRP A 269 14.89 -1.31 5.63
CA TRP A 269 16.29 -1.41 5.98
C TRP A 269 16.66 -2.89 6.12
N SER A 270 17.67 -3.34 5.38
CA SER A 270 18.30 -4.63 5.60
C SER A 270 19.41 -4.45 6.63
N TRP A 271 19.31 -5.20 7.72
CA TRP A 271 20.44 -5.36 8.63
C TRP A 271 21.25 -6.55 8.14
N PRO A 272 22.57 -6.40 7.94
CA PRO A 272 23.41 -7.54 7.56
C PRO A 272 23.26 -8.63 8.63
N SER A 273 22.69 -9.78 8.23
CA SER A 273 22.67 -10.95 9.10
C SER A 273 24.11 -11.40 9.28
N SER A 274 24.59 -11.40 10.52
CA SER A 274 25.89 -11.95 10.84
C SER A 274 25.98 -13.41 10.36
N ASN A 275 26.97 -13.70 9.51
CA ASN A 275 27.44 -15.01 9.01
C ASN A 275 26.92 -15.48 7.64
N ILE A 276 27.61 -15.07 6.57
CA ILE A 276 28.13 -16.01 5.56
C ILE A 276 29.57 -15.57 5.24
N SER A 277 30.54 -16.16 5.94
CA SER A 277 32.00 -15.94 5.87
C SER A 277 32.59 -14.85 6.77
N SER A 278 33.84 -15.10 7.15
CA SER A 278 34.58 -14.58 8.32
C SER A 278 34.76 -13.06 8.35
N THR A 279 34.70 -12.52 9.57
CA THR A 279 34.87 -11.12 10.03
C THR A 279 33.72 -10.15 9.69
N PRO A 280 33.00 -9.59 10.69
CA PRO A 280 31.92 -8.64 10.44
C PRO A 280 32.49 -7.27 10.05
N THR A 281 32.32 -6.90 8.79
CA THR A 281 32.33 -5.50 8.34
C THR A 281 31.16 -4.79 9.01
N ASP A 282 31.46 -3.69 9.67
CA ASP A 282 30.61 -2.72 10.36
C ASP A 282 29.10 -3.06 10.53
N ARG A 283 28.68 -3.27 11.79
CA ARG A 283 27.29 -3.57 12.17
C ARG A 283 26.49 -2.31 12.53
N THR A 284 27.03 -1.11 12.31
CA THR A 284 26.35 0.14 12.70
C THR A 284 25.54 0.76 11.56
N THR A 285 25.73 0.28 10.34
CA THR A 285 25.07 0.78 9.14
C THR A 285 23.99 -0.19 8.68
N ALA A 286 22.73 0.19 8.89
CA ALA A 286 21.61 -0.44 8.22
C ALA A 286 21.66 -0.07 6.73
N ILE A 287 21.48 -1.04 5.84
CA ILE A 287 21.45 -0.81 4.39
C ILE A 287 20.00 -0.46 4.01
N ALA A 288 19.77 0.73 3.46
CA ALA A 288 18.46 1.09 2.92
C ALA A 288 18.12 0.21 1.71
N ILE A 289 16.92 -0.37 1.71
CA ILE A 289 16.36 -1.13 0.59
C ILE A 289 15.53 -0.17 -0.24
N PHE A 290 15.90 -0.01 -1.50
CA PHE A 290 15.18 0.83 -2.45
C PHE A 290 14.42 -0.04 -3.45
N LEU A 291 13.16 0.31 -3.68
CA LEU A 291 12.38 -0.11 -4.82
C LEU A 291 12.72 0.82 -5.99
N THR A 292 13.20 0.26 -7.11
CA THR A 292 13.33 1.02 -8.36
C THR A 292 11.96 1.16 -9.02
N ILE A 293 11.55 2.39 -9.21
CA ILE A 293 10.41 2.80 -10.02
C ILE A 293 10.97 2.89 -11.45
N PHE A 294 10.53 2.02 -12.35
CA PHE A 294 10.94 2.11 -13.75
C PHE A 294 10.05 3.15 -14.45
N ASN A 295 10.68 4.07 -15.21
CA ASN A 295 10.03 4.93 -16.20
C ASN A 295 9.97 4.23 -17.57
#